data_AF-A0A1G9YSB9-F1
#
_entry.id   AF-A0A1G9YSB9-F1
#
_cell.length_a   1.000
_cell.length_b   1.000
_cell.length_c   1.000
_cell.angle_alpha   90.00
_cell.angle_beta   90.00
_cell.angle_gamma   90.00
#
_symmetry.space_group_name_H-M   'P 1'
#
loop_
_entity.id
_entity.type
_entity.pdbx_description
1 polymer ?
#
loop_
_entity_poly.entity_id
_entity_poly.type
_entity_poly.pdbx_seq_one_letter_code
_entity_poly.pdbx_strand_id
1 'polypeptide(L)'
;MSAFELITRVVISYIFLLLLARLMGRKEVSQMTFFNFISAIVFGTLGGTMITDPSMSIRNGLLVVACWGAITIAAGYLDLKSKTARNLMTGEPVIIIRDGLIMEKTLKRVRLDINSLMAQLREKEIFSLSDVDYAIFETDGKLSVMKKENGQQPPPPGPAIFPLPTEVISDGNINTANLDKLQLDEAWLRQQLQQQSITSIRDVFYAEVQKDGKLYVDKRDDR
;
A
#
# COMPACT_ATOMS: atom_id res chain seq x y z
N MET A 1 33.82 25.49 14.01
CA MET A 1 32.48 25.85 14.52
C MET A 1 32.58 26.04 16.02
N SER A 2 31.92 27.08 16.55
CA SER A 2 31.82 27.25 18.01
C SER A 2 30.75 26.30 18.59
N ALA A 3 30.81 26.02 19.89
CA ALA A 3 29.79 25.22 20.56
C ALA A 3 28.38 25.83 20.42
N PHE A 4 28.29 27.16 20.50
CA PHE A 4 27.04 27.90 20.30
C PHE A 4 26.47 27.67 18.88
N GLU A 5 27.30 27.80 17.84
CA GLU A 5 26.90 27.56 16.46
C GLU A 5 26.37 26.13 16.26
N LEU A 6 27.05 25.13 16.84
CA LEU A 6 26.65 23.73 16.74
C LEU A 6 25.30 23.49 17.42
N ILE A 7 25.09 24.04 18.62
CA ILE A 7 23.79 23.94 19.33
C ILE A 7 22.68 24.59 18.50
N THR A 8 22.92 25.78 17.93
CA THR A 8 21.93 26.46 17.08
C THR A 8 21.59 25.62 15.84
N ARG A 9 22.59 25.05 15.16
CA ARG A 9 22.38 24.16 14.01
C ARG A 9 21.55 22.93 14.41
N VAL A 10 21.84 22.29 15.54
CA VAL A 10 21.07 21.13 16.04
C VAL A 10 19.60 21.50 16.26
N VAL A 11 19.33 22.60 16.97
CA VAL A 11 17.96 23.02 17.29
C VAL A 11 17.18 23.36 16.02
N ILE A 12 17.77 24.13 15.10
CA ILE A 12 17.14 24.48 13.82
C ILE A 12 16.85 23.22 13.00
N SER A 13 17.83 22.32 12.90
CA SER A 13 17.68 21.08 12.14
C SER A 13 16.57 20.19 12.69
N TYR A 14 16.50 20.04 14.01
CA TYR A 14 15.47 19.26 14.68
C TYR A 14 14.07 19.82 14.39
N ILE A 15 13.86 21.12 14.60
CA ILE A 15 12.56 21.76 14.36
C ILE A 15 12.16 21.64 12.88
N PHE A 16 13.11 21.85 11.97
CA PHE A 16 12.85 21.80 10.53
C PHE A 16 12.50 20.39 10.04
N LEU A 17 13.27 19.37 10.43
CA LEU A 17 12.99 17.98 10.09
C LEU A 17 11.69 17.49 10.71
N LEU A 18 11.36 17.91 11.94
CA LEU A 18 10.09 17.58 12.57
C LEU A 18 8.90 18.20 11.81
N LEU A 19 9.03 19.46 11.37
CA LEU A 19 8.01 20.13 10.57
C LEU A 19 7.82 19.44 9.22
N LEU A 20 8.90 19.09 8.53
CA LEU A 20 8.84 18.33 7.27
C LEU A 20 8.20 16.96 7.46
N ALA A 21 8.61 16.20 8.48
CA ALA A 21 8.00 14.90 8.79
C ALA A 21 6.49 15.03 9.05
N ARG A 22 6.04 16.11 9.71
CA ARG A 22 4.62 16.37 9.93
C ARG A 22 3.87 16.71 8.64
N LEU A 23 4.50 17.44 7.71
CA LEU A 23 3.92 17.75 6.39
C LEU A 23 3.80 16.51 5.50
N MET A 24 4.72 15.55 5.63
CA MET A 24 4.68 14.29 4.87
C MET A 24 3.53 13.35 5.30
N GLY A 25 2.90 13.59 6.45
CA GLY A 25 1.69 12.89 6.88
C GLY A 25 1.93 11.54 7.58
N ARG A 26 0.84 10.87 7.98
CA ARG A 26 0.89 9.67 8.86
C ARG A 26 1.31 8.37 8.16
N LYS A 27 1.38 8.34 6.82
CA LYS A 27 1.70 7.14 6.04
C LYS A 27 3.12 6.60 6.34
N GLU A 28 4.02 7.49 6.75
CA GLU A 28 5.42 7.18 7.10
C GLU A 28 5.59 6.29 8.35
N VAL A 29 4.62 6.19 9.25
CA VAL A 29 4.85 5.56 10.58
C VAL A 29 4.34 4.11 10.68
N SER A 30 3.31 3.71 9.91
CA SER A 30 2.65 2.40 10.07
C SER A 30 2.88 1.43 8.89
N GLN A 31 3.04 1.96 7.68
CA GLN A 31 3.27 1.20 6.45
C GLN A 31 4.31 1.93 5.59
N MET A 32 5.58 1.88 6.02
CA MET A 32 6.67 2.46 5.24
C MET A 32 6.82 1.72 3.92
N THR A 33 6.58 2.42 2.82
CA THR A 33 6.98 1.94 1.49
C THR A 33 8.50 1.96 1.38
N PHE A 34 9.05 1.26 0.38
CA PHE A 34 10.48 1.34 0.10
C PHE A 34 10.95 2.78 -0.19
N PHE A 35 10.11 3.57 -0.88
CA PHE A 35 10.38 4.96 -1.18
C PHE A 35 10.48 5.83 0.08
N ASN A 36 9.56 5.61 1.02
CA ASN A 36 9.53 6.26 2.32
C ASN A 36 10.80 5.95 3.13
N PHE A 37 11.23 4.68 3.12
CA PHE A 37 12.45 4.24 3.78
C PHE A 37 13.71 4.92 3.21
N ILE A 38 13.85 4.96 1.87
CA ILE A 38 14.96 5.69 1.22
C ILE A 38 14.93 7.17 1.60
N SER A 39 13.75 7.79 1.56
CA SER A 39 13.61 9.22 1.87
C SER A 39 14.05 9.51 3.29
N ALA A 40 13.67 8.67 4.27
CA ALA A 40 14.09 8.80 5.66
C ALA A 40 15.61 8.73 5.84
N ILE A 41 16.29 7.81 5.14
CA ILE A 41 17.77 7.71 5.16
C ILE A 41 18.39 9.00 4.61
N VAL A 42 17.90 9.48 3.45
CA VAL A 42 18.44 10.70 2.82
C VAL A 42 18.22 11.91 3.73
N PHE A 43 17.06 12.05 4.38
CA PHE A 43 16.83 13.10 5.37
C PHE A 43 17.78 13.01 6.56
N GLY A 44 18.02 11.79 7.08
CA GLY A 44 18.97 11.56 8.16
C GLY A 44 20.39 11.98 7.76
N THR A 45 20.83 11.61 6.56
CA THR A 45 22.13 12.00 6.01
C THR A 45 22.24 13.52 5.83
N LEU A 46 21.28 14.13 5.13
CA LEU A 46 21.29 15.57 4.86
C LEU A 46 21.18 16.40 6.14
N GLY A 47 20.33 15.97 7.08
CA GLY A 47 20.21 16.58 8.41
C GLY A 47 21.49 16.47 9.21
N GLY A 48 22.14 15.30 9.19
CA GLY A 48 23.45 15.10 9.79
C GLY A 48 24.52 16.02 9.20
N THR A 49 24.64 16.07 7.88
CA THR A 49 25.59 16.95 7.18
C THR A 49 25.33 18.42 7.48
N MET A 50 24.07 18.85 7.51
CA MET A 50 23.68 20.22 7.86
C MET A 50 24.14 20.63 9.28
N ILE A 51 24.14 19.69 10.21
CA ILE A 51 24.59 19.90 11.59
C ILE A 51 26.12 19.88 11.69
N THR A 52 26.78 18.90 11.07
CA THR A 52 28.17 18.56 11.35
C THR A 52 29.18 19.17 10.39
N ASP A 53 28.78 19.54 9.18
CA ASP A 53 29.69 20.08 8.17
C ASP A 53 29.88 21.61 8.34
N PRO A 54 31.09 22.07 8.72
CA PRO A 54 31.39 23.49 8.87
C PRO A 54 31.38 24.25 7.55
N SER A 55 31.66 23.56 6.43
CA SER A 55 31.72 24.16 5.10
C SER A 55 30.32 24.38 4.51
N MET A 56 29.33 23.62 4.99
CA MET A 56 27.95 23.79 4.62
C MET A 56 27.31 24.94 5.42
N SER A 57 26.75 25.92 4.72
CA SER A 57 25.93 26.93 5.37
C SER A 57 24.58 26.32 5.79
N ILE A 58 24.07 26.71 6.96
CA ILE A 58 22.77 26.24 7.46
C ILE A 58 21.64 26.55 6.48
N ARG A 59 21.72 27.68 5.77
CA ARG A 59 20.75 28.06 4.72
C ARG A 59 20.76 27.07 3.56
N ASN A 60 21.94 26.68 3.08
CA ASN A 60 22.05 25.71 2.00
C ASN A 60 21.59 24.32 2.46
N GLY A 61 21.91 23.92 3.69
CA GLY A 61 21.40 22.70 4.30
C GLY A 61 19.87 22.67 4.34
N LEU A 62 19.25 23.73 4.86
CA LEU A 62 17.79 23.86 4.91
C LEU A 62 17.18 23.81 3.51
N LEU A 63 17.79 24.49 2.53
CA LEU A 63 17.31 24.50 1.15
C LEU A 63 17.36 23.10 0.52
N VAL A 64 18.47 22.37 0.70
CA VAL A 64 18.63 21.01 0.15
C VAL A 64 17.61 20.07 0.77
N VAL A 65 17.44 20.12 2.10
CA VAL A 65 16.45 19.31 2.83
C VAL A 65 15.02 19.70 2.42
N ALA A 66 14.73 21.00 2.23
CA ALA A 66 13.43 21.48 1.76
C ALA A 66 13.12 20.99 0.34
N CYS A 67 14.08 21.09 -0.58
CA CYS A 67 13.94 20.62 -1.95
C CYS A 67 13.71 19.12 -2.00
N TRP A 68 14.49 18.34 -1.23
CA TRP A 68 14.27 16.90 -1.12
C TRP A 68 12.88 16.60 -0.57
N GLY A 69 12.46 17.27 0.49
CA GLY A 69 11.12 17.08 1.06
C GLY A 69 9.98 17.49 0.13
N ALA A 70 10.13 18.55 -0.65
CA ALA A 70 9.17 18.92 -1.68
C ALA A 70 9.03 17.82 -2.75
N ILE A 71 10.15 17.22 -3.17
CA ILE A 71 10.15 16.09 -4.11
C ILE A 71 9.45 14.89 -3.48
N THR A 72 9.77 14.53 -2.24
CA THR A 72 9.13 13.39 -1.56
C THR A 72 7.63 13.58 -1.40
N ILE A 73 7.18 14.77 -1.00
CA ILE A 73 5.75 15.12 -0.90
C ILE A 73 5.08 15.06 -2.27
N ALA A 74 5.68 15.64 -3.31
CA ALA A 74 5.15 15.60 -4.67
C ALA A 74 5.03 14.16 -5.19
N ALA A 75 6.01 13.32 -4.89
CA ALA A 75 6.00 11.92 -5.25
C ALA A 75 4.87 11.17 -4.52
N GLY A 76 4.60 11.51 -3.25
CA GLY A 76 3.44 11.01 -2.50
C GLY A 76 2.10 11.42 -3.11
N TYR A 77 1.96 12.66 -3.58
CA TYR A 77 0.76 13.10 -4.33
C TYR A 77 0.61 12.36 -5.67
N LEU A 78 1.73 12.05 -6.34
CA LEU A 78 1.72 11.30 -7.59
C LEU A 78 1.31 9.83 -7.36
N ASP A 79 1.78 9.20 -6.28
CA ASP A 79 1.37 7.87 -5.81
C ASP A 79 -0.16 7.80 -5.55
N LEU A 80 -0.73 8.87 -4.98
CA LEU A 80 -2.17 8.96 -4.77
C LEU A 80 -2.94 9.10 -6.10
N LYS A 81 -2.47 9.96 -7.01
CA LYS A 81 -3.24 10.32 -8.22
C LYS A 81 -3.09 9.33 -9.38
N SER A 82 -1.99 8.57 -9.44
CA SER A 82 -1.68 7.71 -10.58
C SER A 82 -1.41 6.27 -10.17
N LYS A 83 -2.25 5.35 -10.64
CA LYS A 83 -2.06 3.89 -10.46
C LYS A 83 -0.71 3.43 -11.03
N THR A 84 -0.29 3.94 -12.19
CA THR A 84 1.02 3.59 -12.77
C THR A 84 2.17 4.06 -11.90
N ALA A 85 2.11 5.29 -11.36
CA ALA A 85 3.14 5.79 -10.47
C ALA A 85 3.16 4.99 -9.15
N ARG A 86 1.99 4.68 -8.60
CA ARG A 86 1.83 3.82 -7.42
C ARG A 86 2.46 2.45 -7.63
N ASN A 87 2.18 1.82 -8.75
CA ASN A 87 2.73 0.50 -9.08
C ASN A 87 4.24 0.53 -9.27
N LEU A 88 4.81 1.63 -9.78
CA LEU A 88 6.25 1.79 -9.94
C LEU A 88 6.97 2.07 -8.61
N MET A 89 6.37 2.91 -7.76
CA MET A 89 7.00 3.39 -6.52
C MET A 89 6.74 2.49 -5.31
N THR A 90 5.49 2.07 -5.14
CA THR A 90 5.01 1.28 -4.00
C THR A 90 4.87 -0.20 -4.36
N GLY A 91 4.62 -0.52 -5.63
CA GLY A 91 4.35 -1.89 -6.07
C GLY A 91 2.87 -2.26 -5.94
N GLU A 92 2.56 -3.52 -6.24
CA GLU A 92 1.24 -4.11 -6.02
C GLU A 92 1.36 -5.34 -5.12
N PRO A 93 0.38 -5.59 -4.24
CA PRO A 93 0.33 -6.83 -3.48
C PRO A 93 0.16 -8.02 -4.44
N VAL A 94 0.77 -9.15 -4.11
CA VAL A 94 0.72 -10.35 -4.96
C VAL A 94 0.22 -11.56 -4.21
N ILE A 95 -0.65 -12.35 -4.85
CA ILE A 95 -1.13 -13.61 -4.30
C ILE A 95 0.00 -14.65 -4.41
N ILE A 96 0.43 -15.18 -3.27
CA ILE A 96 1.49 -16.20 -3.20
C ILE A 96 0.98 -17.57 -2.77
N ILE A 97 -0.20 -17.65 -2.16
CA ILE A 97 -0.97 -18.90 -1.95
C ILE A 97 -2.39 -18.65 -2.47
N ARG A 98 -2.88 -19.57 -3.30
CA ARG A 98 -4.23 -19.54 -3.88
C ARG A 98 -4.85 -20.92 -3.74
N ASP A 99 -6.05 -20.99 -3.16
CA ASP A 99 -6.79 -22.24 -2.92
C ASP A 99 -5.93 -23.29 -2.19
N GLY A 100 -5.12 -22.85 -1.23
CA GLY A 100 -4.16 -23.66 -0.48
C GLY A 100 -2.92 -24.13 -1.25
N LEU A 101 -2.74 -23.71 -2.50
CA LEU A 101 -1.57 -24.05 -3.33
C LEU A 101 -0.59 -22.88 -3.43
N ILE A 102 0.69 -23.19 -3.29
CA ILE A 102 1.77 -22.19 -3.39
C ILE A 102 1.97 -21.78 -4.85
N MET A 103 2.00 -20.47 -5.09
CA MET A 103 2.31 -19.88 -6.40
C MET A 103 3.81 -19.70 -6.58
N GLU A 104 4.54 -20.77 -6.91
CA GLU A 104 6.02 -20.79 -6.99
C GLU A 104 6.61 -19.70 -7.92
N LYS A 105 5.97 -19.45 -9.06
CA LYS A 105 6.41 -18.40 -10.00
C LYS A 105 6.29 -17.00 -9.37
N THR A 106 5.25 -16.78 -8.58
CA THR A 106 5.05 -15.51 -7.86
C THR A 106 6.08 -15.36 -6.75
N LEU A 107 6.32 -16.42 -5.95
CA LEU A 107 7.36 -16.44 -4.93
C LEU A 107 8.74 -16.07 -5.49
N LYS A 108 9.14 -16.68 -6.63
CA LYS A 108 10.39 -16.35 -7.31
C LYS A 108 10.44 -14.88 -7.76
N ARG A 109 9.33 -14.34 -8.28
CA ARG A 109 9.25 -12.94 -8.72
C ARG A 109 9.46 -11.96 -7.57
N VAL A 110 8.89 -12.25 -6.41
CA VAL A 110 9.05 -11.41 -5.20
C VAL A 110 10.24 -11.81 -4.33
N ARG A 111 11.07 -12.75 -4.80
CA ARG A 111 12.27 -13.25 -4.12
C ARG A 111 11.99 -13.74 -2.69
N LEU A 112 10.82 -14.35 -2.47
CA LEU A 112 10.43 -14.96 -1.21
C LEU A 112 10.62 -16.47 -1.31
N ASP A 113 11.52 -17.03 -0.50
CA ASP A 113 11.69 -18.48 -0.42
C ASP A 113 10.68 -19.13 0.54
N ILE A 114 10.60 -20.47 0.49
CA ILE A 114 9.62 -21.24 1.25
C ILE A 114 9.83 -21.11 2.76
N ASN A 115 11.07 -20.99 3.25
CA ASN A 115 11.34 -20.89 4.68
C ASN A 115 10.88 -19.54 5.21
N SER A 116 11.12 -18.46 4.46
CA SER A 116 10.61 -17.13 4.78
C SER A 116 9.08 -17.07 4.73
N LEU A 117 8.44 -17.68 3.73
CA LEU A 117 6.98 -17.80 3.69
C LEU A 117 6.44 -18.51 4.95
N MET A 118 7.01 -19.67 5.29
CA MET A 118 6.59 -20.42 6.47
C MET A 118 6.87 -19.66 7.78
N ALA A 119 7.94 -18.86 7.85
CA ALA A 119 8.20 -18.00 9.00
C ALA A 119 7.12 -16.92 9.15
N GLN A 120 6.74 -16.24 8.07
CA GLN A 120 5.68 -15.23 8.07
C GLN A 120 4.30 -15.81 8.40
N LEU A 121 4.03 -17.06 7.98
CA LEU A 121 2.81 -17.77 8.40
C LEU A 121 2.82 -18.04 9.91
N ARG A 122 3.95 -18.46 10.49
CA ARG A 122 4.07 -18.67 11.94
C ARG A 122 3.93 -17.39 12.75
N GLU A 123 4.40 -16.25 12.24
CA GLU A 123 4.16 -14.93 12.86
C GLU A 123 2.66 -14.59 12.95
N LYS A 124 1.82 -15.23 12.14
CA LYS A 124 0.35 -15.15 12.19
C LYS A 124 -0.32 -16.34 12.86
N GLU A 125 0.44 -17.11 13.64
CA GLU A 125 -0.03 -18.28 14.35
C GLU A 125 -0.56 -19.38 13.42
N ILE A 126 -0.03 -19.47 12.19
CA ILE A 126 -0.35 -20.50 11.20
C ILE A 126 0.87 -21.41 11.04
N PHE A 127 0.76 -22.63 11.55
CA PHE A 127 1.85 -23.60 11.56
C PHE A 127 1.75 -24.63 10.42
N SER A 128 0.61 -24.71 9.75
CA SER A 128 0.36 -25.62 8.64
C SER A 128 -0.17 -24.86 7.42
N LEU A 129 0.43 -25.13 6.24
CA LEU A 129 -0.07 -24.61 4.97
C LEU A 129 -1.49 -25.10 4.68
N SER A 130 -1.85 -26.28 5.19
CA SER A 130 -3.19 -26.86 5.00
C SER A 130 -4.31 -25.98 5.57
N ASP A 131 -3.99 -25.10 6.53
CA ASP A 131 -4.94 -24.17 7.15
C ASP A 131 -5.08 -22.86 6.35
N VAL A 132 -4.29 -22.66 5.31
CA VAL A 132 -4.30 -21.44 4.48
C VAL A 132 -5.13 -21.67 3.24
N ASP A 133 -6.08 -20.77 2.99
CA ASP A 133 -6.81 -20.72 1.73
C ASP A 133 -6.11 -19.78 0.76
N TYR A 134 -5.91 -18.52 1.19
CA TYR A 134 -5.20 -17.50 0.44
C TYR A 134 -4.13 -16.83 1.28
N ALA A 135 -3.02 -16.49 0.63
CA ALA A 135 -2.03 -15.59 1.22
C ALA A 135 -1.57 -14.56 0.19
N ILE A 136 -1.57 -13.30 0.62
CA ILE A 136 -1.21 -12.14 -0.16
C ILE A 136 0.05 -11.55 0.45
N PHE A 137 1.09 -11.38 -0.37
CA PHE A 137 2.31 -10.70 -0.01
C PHE A 137 2.14 -9.21 -0.30
N GLU A 138 2.14 -8.40 0.75
CA GLU A 138 1.88 -6.97 0.71
C GLU A 138 3.11 -6.17 0.26
N THR A 139 2.88 -4.91 -0.12
CA THR A 139 3.95 -4.01 -0.59
C THR A 139 4.95 -3.60 0.49
N ASP A 140 4.57 -3.71 1.76
CA ASP A 140 5.47 -3.50 2.91
C ASP A 140 6.24 -4.77 3.31
N GLY A 141 6.12 -5.85 2.52
CA GLY A 141 6.79 -7.13 2.74
C GLY A 141 6.14 -8.01 3.81
N LYS A 142 4.99 -7.60 4.37
CA LYS A 142 4.20 -8.44 5.27
C LYS A 142 3.31 -9.38 4.50
N LEU A 143 2.85 -10.41 5.20
CA LEU A 143 1.85 -11.32 4.70
C LEU A 143 0.46 -10.86 5.15
N SER A 144 -0.57 -11.15 4.36
CA SER A 144 -1.98 -11.18 4.73
C SER A 144 -2.51 -12.57 4.42
N VAL A 145 -3.27 -13.18 5.34
CA VAL A 145 -3.65 -14.60 5.21
C VAL A 145 -5.14 -14.77 5.49
N MET A 146 -5.80 -15.45 4.56
CA MET A 146 -7.13 -16.01 4.75
C MET A 146 -6.98 -17.48 5.11
N LYS A 147 -7.44 -17.86 6.31
CA LYS A 147 -7.48 -19.26 6.73
C LYS A 147 -8.65 -19.97 6.05
N LYS A 148 -8.53 -21.29 5.86
CA LYS A 148 -9.67 -22.12 5.47
C LYS A 148 -10.73 -22.08 6.55
N GLU A 149 -11.99 -22.11 6.16
CA GLU A 149 -13.12 -22.23 7.08
C GLU A 149 -13.18 -23.66 7.66
N ASN A 150 -12.29 -23.96 8.59
CA ASN A 150 -12.33 -25.21 9.34
C ASN A 150 -13.44 -25.11 10.40
N GLY A 151 -14.68 -25.40 10.01
CA GLY A 151 -15.80 -25.62 10.94
C GLY A 151 -16.49 -24.38 11.52
N GLN A 152 -16.24 -23.18 10.98
CA GLN A 152 -17.20 -22.07 11.15
C GLN A 152 -18.44 -22.42 10.32
N GLN A 153 -19.64 -22.23 10.90
CA GLN A 153 -20.90 -22.48 10.20
C GLN A 153 -20.79 -21.93 8.78
N PRO A 154 -21.08 -22.74 7.75
CA PRO A 154 -21.01 -22.25 6.38
C PRO A 154 -21.82 -20.96 6.32
N PRO A 155 -21.34 -19.93 5.59
CA PRO A 155 -22.15 -18.75 5.34
C PRO A 155 -23.56 -19.21 4.92
N PRO A 156 -24.64 -18.51 5.35
CA PRO A 156 -26.01 -18.92 5.08
C PRO A 156 -26.14 -19.32 3.60
N PRO A 157 -26.82 -20.44 3.30
CA PRO A 157 -26.67 -21.17 2.05
C PRO A 157 -26.92 -20.26 0.84
N GLY A 158 -25.82 -19.80 0.27
CA GLY A 158 -25.69 -19.16 -1.02
C GLY A 158 -24.34 -19.60 -1.56
N PRO A 159 -24.24 -20.04 -2.82
CA PRO A 159 -22.96 -20.48 -3.36
C PRO A 159 -21.99 -19.29 -3.32
N ALA A 160 -20.86 -19.45 -2.64
CA ALA A 160 -19.75 -18.54 -2.83
C ALA A 160 -19.31 -18.68 -4.30
N ILE A 161 -19.61 -17.66 -5.10
CA ILE A 161 -19.33 -17.63 -6.54
C ILE A 161 -17.85 -17.26 -6.75
N PHE A 162 -17.30 -16.42 -5.86
CA PHE A 162 -15.93 -15.94 -5.92
C PHE A 162 -15.13 -16.29 -4.66
N PRO A 163 -13.84 -16.63 -4.81
CA PRO A 163 -13.03 -17.10 -3.69
C PRO A 163 -12.68 -15.99 -2.69
N LEU A 164 -12.55 -14.75 -3.16
CA LEU A 164 -12.17 -13.58 -2.38
C LEU A 164 -12.94 -12.34 -2.84
N PRO A 165 -13.27 -11.41 -1.92
CA PRO A 165 -13.66 -10.05 -2.29
C PRO A 165 -12.58 -9.43 -3.17
N THR A 166 -12.98 -8.88 -4.31
CA THR A 166 -12.04 -8.39 -5.32
C THR A 166 -12.46 -7.01 -5.80
N GLU A 167 -11.56 -6.03 -5.67
CA GLU A 167 -11.74 -4.66 -6.18
C GLU A 167 -11.97 -4.67 -7.70
N VAL A 168 -13.03 -4.02 -8.15
CA VAL A 168 -13.37 -3.82 -9.57
C VAL A 168 -13.45 -2.36 -9.98
N ILE A 169 -13.64 -1.43 -9.05
CA ILE A 169 -13.52 0.02 -9.27
C ILE A 169 -12.67 0.64 -8.16
N SER A 170 -11.75 1.51 -8.55
CA SER A 170 -10.90 2.28 -7.63
C SER A 170 -10.73 3.70 -8.16
N ASP A 171 -11.06 4.68 -7.32
CA ASP A 171 -10.97 6.12 -7.63
C ASP A 171 -11.66 6.50 -8.96
N GLY A 172 -12.83 5.93 -9.23
CA GLY A 172 -13.60 6.18 -10.44
C GLY A 172 -13.06 5.54 -11.72
N ASN A 173 -12.09 4.62 -11.61
CA ASN A 173 -11.53 3.87 -12.73
C ASN A 173 -11.82 2.37 -12.59
N ILE A 174 -12.18 1.72 -13.69
CA ILE A 174 -12.43 0.28 -13.72
C ILE A 174 -11.10 -0.48 -13.69
N ASN A 175 -11.03 -1.50 -12.84
CA ASN A 175 -9.92 -2.45 -12.82
C ASN A 175 -10.24 -3.64 -13.74
N THR A 176 -10.02 -3.45 -15.05
CA THR A 176 -10.32 -4.47 -16.08
C THR A 176 -9.61 -5.80 -15.83
N ALA A 177 -8.35 -5.75 -15.40
CA ALA A 177 -7.59 -6.95 -15.08
C ALA A 177 -8.21 -7.77 -13.93
N ASN A 178 -8.89 -7.13 -12.98
CA ASN A 178 -9.61 -7.83 -11.92
C ASN A 178 -10.96 -8.35 -12.39
N LEU A 179 -11.68 -7.62 -13.24
CA LEU A 179 -12.89 -8.12 -13.90
C LEU A 179 -12.59 -9.40 -14.72
N ASP A 180 -11.52 -9.38 -15.52
CA ASP A 180 -11.09 -10.53 -16.32
C ASP A 180 -10.77 -11.75 -15.45
N LYS A 181 -10.13 -11.55 -14.29
CA LYS A 181 -9.84 -12.63 -13.33
C LYS A 181 -11.12 -13.26 -12.76
N LEU A 182 -12.17 -12.46 -12.59
CA LEU A 182 -13.49 -12.92 -12.15
C LEU A 182 -14.35 -13.45 -13.30
N GLN A 183 -13.85 -13.41 -14.55
CA GLN A 183 -14.62 -13.74 -15.76
C GLN A 183 -15.88 -12.87 -15.90
N LEU A 184 -15.81 -11.63 -15.43
CA LEU A 184 -16.86 -10.62 -15.55
C LEU A 184 -16.45 -9.59 -16.59
N ASP A 185 -17.43 -8.98 -17.26
CA ASP A 185 -17.19 -7.91 -18.22
C ASP A 185 -17.64 -6.53 -17.69
N GLU A 186 -17.28 -5.49 -18.44
CA GLU A 186 -17.69 -4.12 -18.11
C GLU A 186 -19.21 -3.94 -18.19
N ALA A 187 -19.91 -4.72 -19.03
CA ALA A 187 -21.36 -4.65 -19.17
C ALA A 187 -22.06 -5.11 -17.89
N TRP A 188 -21.63 -6.23 -17.30
CA TRP A 188 -22.09 -6.71 -15.99
C TRP A 188 -21.89 -5.65 -14.92
N LEU A 189 -20.69 -5.04 -14.86
CA LEU A 189 -20.38 -4.01 -13.86
C LEU A 189 -21.31 -2.80 -14.00
N ARG A 190 -21.54 -2.32 -15.23
CA ARG A 190 -22.46 -1.23 -15.52
C ARG A 190 -23.90 -1.56 -15.13
N GLN A 191 -24.34 -2.79 -15.38
CA GLN A 191 -25.67 -3.25 -14.98
C GLN A 191 -25.83 -3.27 -13.45
N GLN A 192 -24.84 -3.76 -12.71
CA GLN A 192 -24.85 -3.78 -11.25
C GLN A 192 -24.87 -2.36 -10.65
N LEU A 193 -24.07 -1.43 -11.20
CA LEU A 193 -24.10 -0.02 -10.80
C LEU A 193 -25.47 0.62 -11.05
N GLN A 194 -26.08 0.34 -12.20
CA GLN A 194 -27.39 0.88 -12.54
C GLN A 194 -28.50 0.38 -11.61
N GLN A 195 -28.43 -0.87 -11.14
CA GLN A 195 -29.36 -1.41 -10.13
C GLN A 195 -29.28 -0.65 -8.79
N GLN A 196 -28.15 0.01 -8.51
CA GLN A 196 -27.94 0.86 -7.33
C GLN A 196 -28.11 2.36 -7.63
N SER A 197 -28.73 2.71 -8.76
CA SER A 197 -28.96 4.09 -9.22
C SER A 197 -27.66 4.89 -9.41
N ILE A 198 -26.57 4.23 -9.82
CA ILE A 198 -25.29 4.86 -10.14
C ILE A 198 -25.12 4.83 -11.67
N THR A 199 -25.03 6.01 -12.27
CA THR A 199 -24.97 6.16 -13.74
C THR A 199 -23.56 6.42 -14.26
N SER A 200 -22.69 7.02 -13.43
CA SER A 200 -21.33 7.36 -13.78
C SER A 200 -20.33 6.59 -12.90
N ILE A 201 -19.39 5.91 -13.56
CA ILE A 201 -18.30 5.19 -12.89
C ILE A 201 -17.40 6.15 -12.12
N ARG A 202 -17.29 7.41 -12.58
CA ARG A 202 -16.47 8.43 -11.91
C ARG A 202 -16.99 8.80 -10.52
N ASP A 203 -18.27 8.56 -10.28
CA ASP A 203 -18.95 8.87 -9.02
C ASP A 203 -18.70 7.79 -7.96
N VAL A 204 -18.09 6.67 -8.36
CA VAL A 204 -17.73 5.54 -7.49
C VAL A 204 -16.30 5.74 -6.99
N PHE A 205 -16.13 5.87 -5.68
CA PHE A 205 -14.80 5.92 -5.07
C PHE A 205 -14.18 4.51 -4.99
N TYR A 206 -14.97 3.53 -4.58
CA TYR A 206 -14.54 2.14 -4.47
C TYR A 206 -15.69 1.18 -4.78
N ALA A 207 -15.40 0.07 -5.47
CA ALA A 207 -16.34 -1.04 -5.57
C ALA A 207 -15.61 -2.38 -5.59
N GLU A 208 -16.20 -3.37 -4.93
CA GLU A 208 -15.70 -4.74 -4.90
C GLU A 208 -16.82 -5.75 -5.12
N VAL A 209 -16.47 -6.85 -5.79
CA VAL A 209 -17.36 -8.01 -5.90
C VAL A 209 -17.10 -8.90 -4.69
N GLN A 210 -18.14 -9.16 -3.91
CA GLN A 210 -18.10 -9.99 -2.72
C GLN A 210 -18.13 -11.49 -3.07
N LYS A 211 -17.83 -12.36 -2.09
CA LYS A 211 -17.82 -13.82 -2.31
C LYS A 211 -19.16 -14.38 -2.81
N ASP A 212 -20.28 -13.76 -2.42
CA ASP A 212 -21.63 -14.13 -2.84
C ASP A 212 -22.03 -13.56 -4.22
N GLY A 213 -21.10 -12.87 -4.89
CA GLY A 213 -21.30 -12.24 -6.20
C GLY A 213 -22.00 -10.88 -6.17
N LYS A 214 -22.36 -10.35 -5.00
CA LYS A 214 -22.91 -9.00 -4.90
C LYS A 214 -21.82 -7.94 -5.10
N LEU A 215 -22.21 -6.83 -5.71
CA LEU A 215 -21.35 -5.65 -5.84
C LEU A 215 -21.54 -4.74 -4.62
N TYR A 216 -20.51 -4.60 -3.80
CA TYR A 216 -20.43 -3.52 -2.82
C TYR A 216 -19.93 -2.26 -3.52
N VAL A 217 -20.55 -1.10 -3.23
CA VAL A 217 -20.20 0.17 -3.85
C VAL A 217 -20.14 1.27 -2.79
N ASP A 218 -19.03 1.99 -2.78
CA ASP A 218 -18.82 3.23 -2.05
C ASP A 218 -18.72 4.40 -3.04
N LYS A 219 -19.59 5.40 -2.87
CA LYS A 219 -19.64 6.59 -3.74
C LYS A 219 -18.63 7.62 -3.25
N ARG A 220 -18.17 8.48 -4.14
CA ARG A 220 -17.44 9.69 -3.73
C ARG A 220 -18.40 10.57 -2.93
N ASP A 221 -18.27 10.57 -1.60
CA ASP A 221 -18.94 11.52 -0.73
C ASP A 221 -17.89 12.58 -0.35
N ASP A 222 -17.84 13.67 -1.13
CA ASP A 222 -17.05 14.85 -0.77
C ASP A 222 -17.77 15.58 0.37
N ARG A 223 -17.56 15.13 1.62
CA ARG A 223 -17.89 15.87 2.84
C ARG A 223 -16.65 16.37 3.54
#